data_AF-A0AAW2VPX4-F1
#
_entry.id   AF-A0AAW2VPX4-F1
#
_cell.length_a   1.000
_cell.length_b   1.000
_cell.length_c   1.000
_cell.angle_alpha   90.00
_cell.angle_beta   90.00
_cell.angle_gamma   90.00
#
_symmetry.space_group_name_H-M   'P 1'
#
loop_
_entity.id
_entity.type
_entity.pdbx_description
1 polymer ?
#
loop_
_entity_poly.entity_id
_entity_poly.type
_entity_poly.pdbx_seq_one_letter_code
_entity_poly.pdbx_strand_id
1 'polypeptide(L)'
;MSKSKEEEHAREILDTFKKVEINIPLLDAIKQIPKYAKFLKELCTNKRKLKDKERIIFGKNVSAVINRKLPEKCKDPGMFTLPCVIGNKRIERAMLDLGASINVMPYSVYQALNLSTLQDTNVIIQLADRSYVRPMGLVEDVLVKVNDLLFPVDFYILKMGTEGLDNSASVLLGSHS
;
A
#
# COMPACT_ATOMS: atom_id res chain seq x y z
N MET A 1 -17.28 -22.36 54.53
CA MET A 1 -16.95 -20.93 54.35
C MET A 1 -15.58 -20.69 53.68
N SER A 2 -14.94 -21.68 53.06
CA SER A 2 -13.56 -21.56 52.50
C SER A 2 -13.49 -21.09 51.03
N LYS A 3 -14.53 -21.33 50.22
CA LYS A 3 -14.55 -20.98 48.78
C LYS A 3 -14.45 -19.48 48.48
N SER A 4 -14.99 -18.61 49.33
CA SER A 4 -15.05 -17.16 49.04
C SER A 4 -13.68 -16.47 49.18
N LYS A 5 -12.85 -16.93 50.12
CA LYS A 5 -11.50 -16.37 50.33
C LYS A 5 -10.55 -16.72 49.20
N GLU A 6 -10.69 -17.91 48.63
CA GLU A 6 -9.85 -18.39 47.53
C GLU A 6 -10.17 -17.63 46.21
N GLU A 7 -11.45 -17.34 45.96
CA GLU A 7 -11.88 -16.50 44.84
C GLU A 7 -11.43 -15.04 44.98
N GLU A 8 -11.45 -14.50 46.20
CA GLU A 8 -10.99 -13.15 46.49
C GLU A 8 -9.47 -13.02 46.26
N HIS A 9 -8.72 -14.02 46.72
CA HIS A 9 -7.28 -14.09 46.50
C HIS A 9 -6.90 -14.25 45.02
N ALA A 10 -7.69 -15.02 44.25
CA ALA A 10 -7.50 -15.17 42.81
C ALA A 10 -7.77 -13.87 42.04
N ARG A 11 -8.77 -13.07 42.46
CA ARG A 11 -9.05 -11.75 41.88
C ARG A 11 -7.91 -10.77 42.15
N GLU A 12 -7.36 -10.78 43.36
CA GLU A 12 -6.25 -9.90 43.73
C GLU A 12 -4.97 -10.21 42.93
N ILE A 13 -4.69 -11.51 42.70
CA ILE A 13 -3.62 -11.96 41.81
C ILE A 13 -3.90 -11.50 40.37
N LEU A 14 -5.12 -11.68 39.87
CA LEU A 14 -5.49 -11.26 38.50
C LEU A 14 -5.33 -9.75 38.31
N ASP A 15 -5.74 -8.94 39.28
CA ASP A 15 -5.60 -7.48 39.22
C ASP A 15 -4.15 -7.01 39.30
N THR A 16 -3.28 -7.79 39.94
CA THR A 16 -1.84 -7.57 39.90
C THR A 16 -1.27 -7.90 38.51
N PHE A 17 -1.66 -9.05 37.93
CA PHE A 17 -1.21 -9.46 36.60
C PHE A 17 -1.67 -8.52 35.48
N LYS A 18 -2.86 -7.93 35.57
CA LYS A 18 -3.36 -6.94 34.59
C LYS A 18 -2.47 -5.69 34.49
N LYS A 19 -1.71 -5.38 35.54
CA LYS A 19 -0.78 -4.23 35.58
C LYS A 19 0.57 -4.56 34.96
N VAL A 20 0.84 -5.84 34.66
CA VAL A 20 2.09 -6.27 34.05
C VAL A 20 1.96 -6.14 32.53
N GLU A 21 2.78 -5.28 31.94
CA GLU A 21 2.96 -5.21 30.49
C GLU A 21 4.14 -6.08 30.06
N ILE A 22 3.90 -6.99 29.12
CA ILE A 22 4.93 -7.86 28.56
C ILE A 22 5.04 -7.60 27.06
N ASN A 23 6.24 -7.24 26.61
CA ASN A 23 6.54 -7.09 25.19
C ASN A 23 7.05 -8.41 24.64
N ILE A 24 6.17 -9.15 23.95
CA ILE A 24 6.53 -10.40 23.27
C ILE A 24 6.65 -10.11 21.77
N PRO A 25 7.73 -10.55 21.09
CA PRO A 25 7.82 -10.45 19.65
C PRO A 25 6.59 -11.08 18.98
N LEU A 26 5.98 -10.37 18.03
CA LEU A 26 4.72 -10.77 17.40
C LEU A 26 4.79 -12.19 16.83
N LEU A 27 5.92 -12.57 16.24
CA LEU A 27 6.13 -13.89 15.67
C LEU A 27 6.06 -15.00 16.72
N ASP A 28 6.60 -14.75 17.92
CA ASP A 28 6.60 -15.73 19.01
C ASP A 28 5.22 -15.86 19.63
N ALA A 29 4.48 -14.75 19.76
CA ALA A 29 3.09 -14.77 20.19
C ALA A 29 2.20 -15.57 19.23
N ILE A 30 2.40 -15.41 17.92
CA ILE A 30 1.67 -16.17 16.90
C ILE A 30 1.98 -17.67 16.97
N LYS A 31 3.26 -18.04 17.16
CA LYS A 31 3.69 -19.45 17.29
C LYS A 31 3.13 -20.11 18.55
N GLN A 32 3.14 -19.40 19.67
CA GLN A 32 2.74 -19.94 20.97
C GLN A 32 1.22 -19.99 21.17
N ILE A 33 0.46 -19.11 20.50
CA ILE A 33 -0.99 -18.99 20.70
C ILE A 33 -1.72 -19.57 19.46
N PRO A 34 -2.28 -20.78 19.55
CA PRO A 34 -2.89 -21.46 18.41
C PRO A 34 -4.03 -20.68 17.75
N LYS A 35 -4.72 -19.83 18.52
CA LYS A 35 -5.80 -18.97 18.00
C LYS A 35 -5.30 -17.95 16.97
N TYR A 36 -4.14 -17.35 17.18
CA TYR A 36 -3.56 -16.40 16.23
C TYR A 36 -3.07 -17.11 14.96
N ALA A 37 -2.38 -18.23 15.11
CA ALA A 37 -1.99 -19.07 13.97
C ALA A 37 -3.20 -19.53 13.15
N LYS A 38 -4.29 -19.95 13.82
CA LYS A 38 -5.55 -20.35 13.17
C LYS A 38 -6.20 -19.17 12.44
N PHE A 39 -6.27 -18.00 13.07
CA PHE A 39 -6.82 -16.79 12.46
C PHE A 39 -6.05 -16.38 11.19
N LEU A 40 -4.72 -16.35 11.25
CA LEU A 40 -3.88 -16.05 10.08
C LEU A 40 -4.04 -17.10 8.98
N LYS A 41 -4.13 -18.39 9.35
CA LYS A 41 -4.41 -19.48 8.41
C LYS A 41 -5.78 -19.32 7.75
N GLU A 42 -6.79 -18.89 8.49
CA GLU A 42 -8.13 -18.61 7.97
C GLU A 42 -8.13 -17.39 7.06
N LEU A 43 -7.41 -16.31 7.37
CA LEU A 43 -7.27 -15.16 6.47
C LEU A 43 -6.61 -15.55 5.14
N CYS A 44 -5.54 -16.33 5.19
CA CYS A 44 -4.84 -16.79 3.98
C CYS A 44 -5.67 -17.77 3.15
N THR A 45 -6.53 -18.58 3.78
CA THR A 45 -7.38 -19.56 3.08
C THR A 45 -8.73 -18.99 2.64
N ASN A 46 -9.28 -17.98 3.32
CA ASN A 46 -10.54 -17.31 2.95
C ASN A 46 -10.41 -16.33 1.78
N LYS A 47 -9.19 -15.96 1.35
CA LYS A 47 -8.98 -15.26 0.06
C LYS A 47 -9.57 -16.03 -1.15
N ARG A 48 -9.89 -17.33 -1.00
CA ARG A 48 -10.58 -18.13 -2.03
C ARG A 48 -12.12 -18.14 -1.95
N LYS A 49 -12.73 -17.65 -0.86
CA LYS A 49 -14.20 -17.65 -0.67
C LYS A 49 -14.87 -16.28 -0.82
N LEU A 50 -14.13 -15.21 -1.09
CA LEU A 50 -14.66 -13.95 -1.62
C LEU A 50 -14.84 -14.02 -3.15
N LYS A 51 -15.44 -15.11 -3.61
CA LYS A 51 -16.03 -15.22 -4.94
C LYS A 51 -17.43 -15.76 -4.72
N ASP A 52 -18.35 -14.86 -4.36
CA ASP A 52 -19.73 -14.95 -4.82
C ASP A 52 -20.48 -13.68 -4.42
N LYS A 53 -20.94 -12.96 -5.44
CA LYS A 53 -21.81 -11.77 -5.43
C LYS A 53 -21.15 -10.40 -5.21
N GLU A 54 -20.15 -10.08 -6.02
CA GLU A 54 -20.16 -8.76 -6.66
C GLU A 54 -20.64 -8.93 -8.11
N ARG A 55 -21.94 -8.68 -8.32
CA ARG A 55 -22.43 -8.34 -9.65
C ARG A 55 -21.88 -6.94 -9.95
N ILE A 56 -20.71 -6.88 -10.58
CA ILE A 56 -20.30 -5.69 -11.30
C ILE A 56 -21.29 -5.55 -12.45
N ILE A 57 -22.27 -4.68 -12.29
CA ILE A 57 -23.13 -4.27 -13.40
C ILE A 57 -22.20 -3.53 -14.35
N PHE A 58 -21.80 -4.20 -15.43
CA PHE A 58 -21.14 -3.56 -16.55
C PHE A 58 -22.17 -2.60 -17.15
N GLY A 59 -22.14 -1.35 -16.71
CA GLY A 59 -22.97 -0.28 -17.26
C GLY A 59 -22.82 -0.32 -18.77
N LYS A 60 -23.97 -0.49 -19.46
CA LYS A 60 -24.10 -0.54 -20.92
C LYS A 60 -23.13 0.43 -21.59
N ASN A 61 -22.01 -0.06 -22.13
CA ASN A 61 -21.23 0.61 -23.17
C ASN A 61 -20.40 -0.39 -24.00
N VAL A 62 -20.81 -1.66 -24.08
CA VAL A 62 -20.30 -2.60 -25.07
C VAL A 62 -21.17 -2.51 -26.34
N SER A 63 -21.05 -1.42 -27.10
CA SER A 63 -21.53 -1.40 -28.49
C SER A 63 -20.68 -0.58 -29.47
N ALA A 64 -19.50 -0.11 -29.05
CA ALA A 64 -18.57 0.54 -29.98
C ALA A 64 -17.84 -0.47 -30.91
N VAL A 65 -17.82 -1.77 -30.56
CA VAL A 65 -17.11 -2.79 -31.37
C VAL A 65 -17.78 -3.05 -32.72
N ILE A 66 -19.07 -2.70 -32.87
CA ILE A 66 -19.84 -2.96 -34.11
C ILE A 66 -20.03 -1.69 -34.97
N ASN A 67 -19.80 -0.50 -34.41
CA ASN A 67 -19.85 0.75 -35.17
C ASN A 67 -18.43 1.25 -35.44
N ARG A 68 -18.01 1.24 -36.71
CA ARG A 68 -16.77 1.85 -37.24
C ARG A 68 -16.76 3.39 -37.15
N LYS A 69 -17.39 3.97 -36.13
CA LYS A 69 -17.24 5.39 -35.79
C LYS A 69 -16.33 5.43 -34.58
N LEU A 70 -15.07 5.80 -34.82
CA LEU A 70 -14.14 6.16 -33.76
C LEU A 70 -14.87 7.20 -32.88
N PRO A 71 -15.00 6.97 -31.56
CA PRO A 71 -15.50 8.01 -30.68
C PRO A 71 -14.61 9.24 -30.82
N GLU A 72 -15.24 10.42 -30.87
CA GLU A 72 -14.54 11.68 -30.91
C GLU A 72 -13.57 11.73 -29.71
N LYS A 73 -12.29 12.02 -29.97
CA LYS A 73 -11.25 12.00 -28.94
C LYS A 73 -11.65 12.99 -27.85
N CYS A 74 -12.07 12.49 -26.68
CA CYS A 74 -12.25 13.32 -25.50
C CYS A 74 -10.95 14.10 -25.27
N LYS A 75 -11.05 15.41 -25.01
CA LYS A 75 -9.90 16.21 -24.59
C LYS A 75 -9.23 15.49 -23.43
N ASP A 76 -7.91 15.29 -23.50
CA ASP A 76 -7.16 14.69 -22.40
C ASP A 76 -7.49 15.46 -21.12
N PRO A 77 -8.05 14.81 -20.08
CA PRO A 77 -8.59 15.50 -18.91
C PRO A 77 -7.52 16.21 -18.05
N GLY A 78 -6.26 16.22 -18.48
CA GLY A 78 -5.14 16.53 -17.63
C GLY A 78 -4.85 15.36 -16.68
N MET A 79 -3.59 15.26 -16.27
CA MET A 79 -3.05 14.35 -15.27
C MET A 79 -4.10 13.68 -14.37
N PHE A 80 -4.30 12.36 -14.53
CA PHE A 80 -5.19 11.60 -13.65
C PHE A 80 -4.48 11.35 -12.32
N THR A 81 -5.02 11.91 -11.24
CA THR A 81 -4.47 11.73 -9.89
C THR A 81 -5.48 11.11 -8.95
N LEU A 82 -5.00 10.31 -8.02
CA LEU A 82 -5.82 9.72 -6.96
C LEU A 82 -5.11 9.89 -5.61
N PRO A 83 -5.84 10.14 -4.50
CA PRO A 83 -5.23 10.12 -3.19
C PRO A 83 -4.84 8.69 -2.80
N CYS A 84 -3.68 8.55 -2.18
CA CYS A 84 -3.24 7.29 -1.57
C CYS A 84 -2.59 7.56 -0.21
N VAL A 85 -2.39 6.49 0.56
CA VAL A 85 -1.62 6.53 1.80
C VAL A 85 -0.45 5.58 1.66
N ILE A 86 0.76 6.07 1.93
CA ILE A 86 1.98 5.27 1.97
C ILE A 86 2.55 5.39 3.38
N GLY A 87 2.75 4.26 4.06
CA GLY A 87 3.10 4.26 5.48
C GLY A 87 2.08 5.07 6.30
N ASN A 88 2.53 6.16 6.92
CA ASN A 88 1.71 7.08 7.71
C ASN A 88 1.37 8.40 7.00
N LYS A 89 1.77 8.58 5.73
CA LYS A 89 1.59 9.83 4.99
C LYS A 89 0.50 9.70 3.94
N ARG A 90 -0.45 10.63 3.98
CA ARG A 90 -1.44 10.81 2.91
C ARG A 90 -0.81 11.62 1.78
N ILE A 91 -0.88 11.08 0.57
CA ILE A 91 -0.51 11.75 -0.68
C ILE A 91 -1.82 12.10 -1.37
N GLU A 92 -2.14 13.38 -1.48
CA GLU A 92 -3.41 13.85 -2.03
C GLU A 92 -3.55 13.56 -3.53
N ARG A 93 -2.42 13.53 -4.25
CA ARG A 93 -2.39 13.54 -5.71
C ARG A 93 -1.32 12.60 -6.25
N ALA A 94 -1.43 11.29 -6.03
CA ALA A 94 -0.56 10.34 -6.72
C ALA A 94 -0.97 10.27 -8.21
N MET A 95 -0.02 10.40 -9.12
CA MET A 95 -0.25 10.33 -10.56
C MET A 95 -0.41 8.88 -10.98
N LEU A 96 -1.48 8.60 -11.71
CA LEU A 96 -1.73 7.30 -12.32
C LEU A 96 -1.43 7.40 -13.80
N ASP A 97 -0.38 6.73 -14.24
CA ASP A 97 0.05 6.70 -15.63
C ASP A 97 0.10 5.24 -16.11
N LEU A 98 -0.95 4.83 -16.84
CA LEU A 98 -0.99 3.48 -17.41
C LEU A 98 0.06 3.29 -18.53
N GLY A 99 0.59 4.37 -19.10
CA GLY A 99 1.69 4.33 -20.06
C GLY A 99 3.06 4.15 -19.40
N ALA A 100 3.17 4.40 -18.10
CA ALA A 100 4.40 4.14 -17.35
C ALA A 100 4.46 2.65 -16.96
N SER A 101 5.59 2.01 -17.25
CA SER A 101 5.83 0.61 -16.91
C SER A 101 6.46 0.41 -15.53
N ILE A 102 6.69 1.48 -14.79
CA ILE A 102 7.36 1.46 -13.48
C ILE A 102 6.68 2.46 -12.54
N ASN A 103 6.87 2.27 -11.24
CA ASN A 103 6.48 3.26 -10.24
C ASN A 103 7.69 4.11 -9.83
N VAL A 104 7.46 5.39 -9.61
CA VAL A 104 8.50 6.36 -9.26
C VAL A 104 8.09 7.13 -8.03
N MET A 105 9.00 7.21 -7.06
CA MET A 105 8.83 8.03 -5.86
C MET A 105 9.94 9.09 -5.80
N PRO A 106 9.60 10.37 -5.61
CA PRO A 106 10.59 11.41 -5.39
C PRO A 106 11.40 11.15 -4.11
N TYR A 107 12.70 11.45 -4.14
CA TYR A 107 13.59 11.26 -2.99
C TYR A 107 13.11 12.01 -1.72
N SER A 108 12.53 13.20 -1.88
CA SER A 108 11.95 13.96 -0.76
C SER A 108 10.78 13.23 -0.08
N VAL A 109 9.96 12.52 -0.85
CA VAL A 109 8.86 11.69 -0.31
C VAL A 109 9.41 10.47 0.39
N TYR A 110 10.39 9.78 -0.22
CA TYR A 110 11.09 8.66 0.40
C TYR A 110 11.70 9.05 1.76
N GLN A 111 12.40 10.18 1.83
CA GLN A 111 12.97 10.70 3.08
C GLN A 111 11.87 11.02 4.12
N ALA A 112 10.78 11.66 3.71
CA ALA A 112 9.70 12.03 4.62
C ALA A 112 8.95 10.80 5.20
N LEU A 113 8.98 9.67 4.49
CA LEU A 113 8.35 8.42 4.90
C LEU A 113 9.25 7.57 5.81
N ASN A 114 10.54 7.90 5.95
CA ASN A 114 11.54 7.09 6.66
C ASN A 114 11.49 5.60 6.26
N LEU A 115 11.41 5.34 4.96
CA LEU A 115 11.38 3.97 4.42
C LEU A 115 12.73 3.26 4.64
N SER A 116 12.73 1.95 4.42
CA SER A 116 13.90 1.08 4.50
C SER A 116 15.04 1.52 3.58
N THR A 117 16.21 0.90 3.78
CA THR A 117 17.41 1.14 2.98
C THR A 117 17.14 0.96 1.49
N LEU A 118 17.62 1.92 0.69
CA LEU A 118 17.61 1.83 -0.77
C LEU A 118 18.49 0.68 -1.24
N GLN A 119 17.94 -0.17 -2.11
CA GLN A 119 18.72 -1.17 -2.83
C GLN A 119 19.41 -0.51 -4.02
N ASP A 120 20.68 -0.83 -4.21
CA ASP A 120 21.42 -0.40 -5.39
C ASP A 120 20.81 -1.01 -6.65
N THR A 121 20.74 -0.22 -7.72
CA THR A 121 20.23 -0.68 -9.01
C THR A 121 21.06 -0.12 -10.15
N ASN A 122 21.30 -0.95 -11.17
CA ASN A 122 21.99 -0.55 -12.40
C ASN A 122 21.02 -0.10 -13.50
N VAL A 123 19.74 0.04 -13.18
CA VAL A 123 18.70 0.46 -14.13
C VAL A 123 18.91 1.92 -14.54
N ILE A 124 18.67 2.21 -15.81
CA ILE A 124 18.58 3.57 -16.35
C ILE A 124 17.16 3.74 -16.86
N ILE A 125 16.48 4.79 -16.40
CA ILE A 125 15.11 5.09 -16.78
C ILE A 125 15.13 6.08 -17.93
N GLN A 126 14.40 5.79 -19.01
CA GLN A 126 14.13 6.74 -20.07
C GLN A 126 12.82 7.46 -19.76
N LEU A 127 12.86 8.79 -19.71
CA LEU A 127 11.70 9.64 -19.46
C LEU A 127 10.93 9.93 -20.76
N ALA A 128 9.73 10.50 -20.63
CA ALA A 128 8.87 10.83 -21.77
C ALA A 128 9.49 11.85 -22.73
N ASP A 129 10.36 12.74 -22.23
CA ASP A 129 11.16 13.68 -23.02
C ASP A 129 12.39 13.02 -23.69
N ARG A 130 12.50 11.68 -23.58
CA ARG A 130 13.60 10.84 -24.07
C ARG A 130 14.94 11.05 -23.36
N SER A 131 14.97 11.86 -22.30
CA SER A 131 16.14 11.96 -21.44
C SER A 131 16.33 10.68 -20.62
N TYR A 132 17.54 10.47 -20.12
CA TYR A 132 17.89 9.33 -19.30
C TYR A 132 18.23 9.77 -17.89
N VAL A 133 17.67 9.09 -16.89
CA VAL A 133 17.94 9.34 -15.47
C VAL A 133 18.38 8.05 -14.79
N ARG A 134 19.37 8.17 -13.91
CA ARG A 134 19.74 7.09 -12.98
C ARG A 134 18.97 7.27 -11.68
N PRO A 135 18.17 6.28 -11.25
CA PRO A 135 17.57 6.29 -9.93
C PRO A 135 18.64 6.21 -8.86
N MET A 136 18.31 6.74 -7.67
CA MET A 136 19.13 6.61 -6.48
C MET A 136 19.12 5.18 -5.92
N GLY A 137 18.05 4.43 -6.20
CA GLY A 137 17.88 3.06 -5.75
C GLY A 137 16.46 2.57 -5.99
N LEU A 138 16.22 1.31 -5.62
CA LEU A 138 14.93 0.65 -5.60
C LEU A 138 14.50 0.43 -4.15
N VAL A 139 13.21 0.65 -3.85
CA VAL A 139 12.59 0.19 -2.60
C VAL A 139 11.46 -0.76 -2.97
N GLU A 140 11.52 -1.98 -2.45
CA GLU A 140 10.57 -3.06 -2.76
C GLU A 140 9.49 -3.16 -1.68
N ASP A 141 8.34 -3.74 -2.06
CA ASP A 141 7.25 -4.11 -1.17
C ASP A 141 6.66 -2.95 -0.33
N VAL A 142 6.67 -1.73 -0.88
CA VAL A 142 6.07 -0.57 -0.21
C VAL A 142 4.55 -0.68 -0.24
N LEU A 143 3.93 -0.71 0.93
CA LEU A 143 2.48 -0.80 1.06
C LEU A 143 1.81 0.54 0.72
N VAL A 144 1.05 0.55 -0.37
CA VAL A 144 0.24 1.68 -0.82
C VAL A 144 -1.23 1.35 -0.58
N LYS A 145 -1.88 2.18 0.23
CA LYS A 145 -3.33 2.12 0.44
C LYS A 145 -4.05 3.06 -0.51
N VAL A 146 -4.91 2.50 -1.34
CA VAL A 146 -5.80 3.24 -2.24
C VAL A 146 -7.23 2.90 -1.83
N ASN A 147 -8.00 3.91 -1.41
CA ASN A 147 -9.27 3.70 -0.72
C ASN A 147 -9.08 2.71 0.44
N ASP A 148 -9.77 1.57 0.43
CA ASP A 148 -9.66 0.53 1.46
C ASP A 148 -8.78 -0.67 1.05
N LEU A 149 -8.13 -0.60 -0.11
CA LEU A 149 -7.30 -1.66 -0.64
C LEU A 149 -5.82 -1.36 -0.43
N LEU A 150 -5.04 -2.39 -0.12
CA LEU A 150 -3.61 -2.31 0.15
C LEU A 150 -2.86 -3.12 -0.91
N PHE A 151 -1.87 -2.49 -1.54
CA PHE A 151 -1.05 -3.10 -2.58
C PHE A 151 0.42 -2.97 -2.21
N PRO A 152 1.22 -4.05 -2.27
CA PRO A 152 2.68 -3.93 -2.29
C PRO A 152 3.10 -3.36 -3.65
N VAL A 153 4.01 -2.39 -3.63
CA VAL A 153 4.48 -1.69 -4.82
C VAL A 153 5.98 -1.42 -4.69
N ASP A 154 6.72 -1.71 -5.76
CA ASP A 154 8.14 -1.38 -5.83
C ASP A 154 8.33 -0.01 -6.47
N PHE A 155 9.18 0.83 -5.88
CA PHE A 155 9.44 2.19 -6.35
C PHE A 155 10.91 2.42 -6.69
N TYR A 156 11.16 2.96 -7.88
CA TYR A 156 12.42 3.60 -8.18
C TYR A 156 12.46 5.00 -7.58
N ILE A 157 13.52 5.29 -6.82
CA ILE A 157 13.67 6.60 -6.15
C ILE A 157 14.44 7.55 -7.05
N LEU A 158 13.83 8.68 -7.40
CA LEU A 158 14.46 9.71 -8.24
C LEU A 158 14.74 10.99 -7.45
N LYS A 159 15.94 11.54 -7.63
CA LYS A 159 16.27 12.89 -7.19
C LYS A 159 15.73 13.90 -8.21
N MET A 160 14.56 14.47 -7.92
CA MET A 160 13.97 15.53 -8.74
C MET A 160 14.42 16.91 -8.21
N GLY A 161 14.63 17.88 -9.11
CA GLY A 161 15.14 19.21 -8.77
C GLY A 161 14.19 19.95 -7.83
N THR A 162 14.74 20.51 -6.74
CA THR A 162 14.03 21.32 -5.76
C THR A 162 13.91 22.75 -6.24
N GLU A 163 12.95 23.05 -7.10
CA GLU A 163 12.55 24.42 -7.42
C GLU A 163 11.05 24.53 -7.10
N GLY A 164 10.75 24.91 -5.86
CA GLY A 164 9.40 25.02 -5.31
C GLY A 164 9.17 24.08 -4.14
N LEU A 165 9.02 24.66 -2.95
CA LEU A 165 8.52 24.02 -1.72
C LEU A 165 7.00 23.77 -1.88
N ASP A 166 6.64 23.15 -2.98
CA ASP A 166 5.29 22.83 -3.30
C ASP A 166 5.15 21.37 -2.88
N ASN A 167 4.18 21.09 -2.02
CA ASN A 167 3.72 19.74 -1.70
C ASN A 167 3.15 18.99 -2.93
N SER A 168 3.63 19.31 -4.14
CA SER A 168 3.23 18.80 -5.45
C SER A 168 4.09 17.64 -5.94
N ALA A 169 5.13 17.23 -5.19
CA ALA A 169 5.92 16.03 -5.49
C ALA A 169 5.03 14.77 -5.38
N SER A 170 4.33 14.49 -6.48
CA SER A 170 3.41 13.38 -6.62
C SER A 170 4.17 12.11 -6.96
N VAL A 171 3.85 11.02 -6.25
CA VAL A 171 4.30 9.67 -6.58
C VAL A 171 3.61 9.25 -7.88
N LEU A 172 4.35 8.58 -8.78
CA LEU A 172 3.82 8.04 -10.02
C LEU A 172 3.61 6.53 -9.87
N LEU A 173 2.39 6.10 -10.18
CA LEU A 173 1.94 4.72 -10.16
C LEU A 173 1.72 4.26 -11.61
N GLY A 174 2.52 3.27 -12.03
CA GLY A 174 2.53 2.69 -13.37
C GLY A 174 1.63 1.46 -13.51
N SER A 175 1.51 0.94 -14.74
CA SER A 175 0.67 -0.21 -15.08
C SER A 175 1.31 -1.58 -14.79
N HIS A 176 2.62 -1.64 -14.60
CA HIS A 176 3.35 -2.84 -14.21
C HIS A 176 3.93 -2.61 -12.82
N SER A 177 3.13 -3.00 -11.83
CA SER A 177 3.48 -3.17 -10.42
C SER A 177 3.17 -4.61 -10.04
#